data_AF-A0A382HI49-F1
#
_entry.id   AF-A0A382HI49-F1
#
_cell.length_a   1.000
_cell.length_b   1.000
_cell.length_c   1.000
_cell.angle_alpha   90.00
_cell.angle_beta   90.00
_cell.angle_gamma   90.00
#
_symmetry.space_group_name_H-M   'P 1'
#
loop_
_entity.id
_entity.type
_entity.pdbx_description
1 polymer ?
#
loop_
_entity_poly.entity_id
_entity_poly.type
_entity_poly.pdbx_seq_one_letter_code
_entity_poly.pdbx_strand_id
1 'polypeptide(L)'
;MSKNKYSQIKFCDKKASSLDNNTLREICKQLKFKYTYNLKKQKFEILTNSNINCLKENPHLVSFNLKGHNFLLFLTTIKGKKYCLFIEKKNNDNIKIYSVKFRFDIDLYKGTLFEGILTVNSKQCWIYFINDIFCMNGDKV
;
A
#
# COMPACT_ATOMS: atom_id res chain seq x y z
N MET A 1 35.88 4.66 10.56
CA MET A 1 34.54 4.02 10.59
C MET A 1 33.49 5.05 10.20
N SER A 2 33.06 5.08 8.94
CA SER A 2 32.00 5.99 8.49
C SER A 2 30.63 5.44 8.90
N LYS A 3 29.96 6.12 9.83
CA LYS A 3 28.54 5.90 10.10
C LYS A 3 27.77 6.31 8.85
N ASN A 4 27.30 5.34 8.05
CA ASN A 4 26.33 5.62 6.98
C ASN A 4 25.07 6.23 7.61
N LYS A 5 24.97 7.55 7.52
CA LYS A 5 23.85 8.36 7.98
C LYS A 5 22.69 8.05 7.03
N TYR A 6 21.87 7.05 7.36
CA TYR A 6 20.66 6.73 6.59
C TYR A 6 19.91 8.04 6.33
N SER A 7 19.82 8.45 5.07
CA SER A 7 19.15 9.67 4.67
C SER A 7 17.70 9.59 5.13
N GLN A 8 17.31 10.49 6.01
CA GLN A 8 15.97 10.49 6.57
C GLN A 8 14.99 10.90 5.48
N ILE A 9 14.20 9.96 4.98
CA ILE A 9 13.20 10.20 3.93
C ILE A 9 11.97 10.82 4.60
N LYS A 10 11.31 11.79 3.96
CA LYS A 10 10.00 12.28 4.42
C LYS A 10 8.89 11.52 3.71
N PHE A 11 7.86 11.13 4.45
CA PHE A 11 6.60 10.63 3.91
C PHE A 11 5.49 11.46 4.54
N CYS A 12 4.84 12.30 3.73
CA CYS A 12 3.94 13.34 4.24
C CYS A 12 4.69 14.21 5.28
N ASP A 13 4.06 14.45 6.43
CA ASP A 13 4.63 15.20 7.55
C ASP A 13 5.42 14.31 8.53
N LYS A 14 5.62 13.03 8.18
CA LYS A 14 6.31 12.04 9.04
C LYS A 14 7.71 11.73 8.51
N LYS A 15 8.57 11.34 9.45
CA LYS A 15 9.87 10.74 9.14
C LYS A 15 9.65 9.30 8.68
N ALA A 16 10.22 8.96 7.54
CA ALA A 16 10.32 7.61 7.02
C ALA A 16 11.77 7.14 7.06
N SER A 17 11.95 5.82 7.16
CA SER A 17 13.25 5.18 7.07
C SER A 17 13.39 4.53 5.70
N SER A 18 14.60 4.62 5.14
CA SER A 18 14.99 3.74 4.05
C SER A 18 15.08 2.29 4.55
N LEU A 19 14.87 1.36 3.63
CA LEU A 19 14.97 -0.07 3.88
C LEU A 19 16.24 -0.58 3.22
N ASP A 20 16.90 -1.53 3.88
CA ASP A 20 18.01 -2.25 3.27
C ASP A 20 17.50 -3.22 2.20
N ASN A 21 18.40 -3.62 1.29
CA ASN A 21 18.06 -4.47 0.15
C ASN A 21 17.51 -5.84 0.56
N ASN A 22 17.91 -6.40 1.71
CA ASN A 22 17.40 -7.70 2.15
C ASN A 22 15.96 -7.58 2.63
N THR A 23 15.63 -6.53 3.40
CA THR A 23 14.25 -6.25 3.83
C THR A 23 13.35 -5.97 2.62
N LEU A 24 13.82 -5.18 1.64
CA LEU A 24 13.07 -4.92 0.40
C LEU A 24 12.78 -6.21 -0.38
N ARG A 25 13.78 -7.08 -0.55
CA ARG A 25 13.61 -8.38 -1.22
C ARG A 25 12.58 -9.25 -0.49
N GLU A 26 12.60 -9.25 0.83
CA GLU A 26 11.64 -10.02 1.65
C GLU A 26 10.21 -9.49 1.49
N ILE A 27 10.01 -8.17 1.52
CA ILE A 27 8.71 -7.55 1.25
C ILE A 27 8.17 -7.96 -0.12
N CYS A 28 9.00 -7.86 -1.16
CA CYS A 28 8.61 -8.26 -2.52
C CYS A 28 8.28 -9.75 -2.60
N LYS A 29 9.03 -10.62 -1.92
CA LYS A 29 8.75 -12.06 -1.85
C LYS A 29 7.42 -12.34 -1.16
N GLN A 30 7.12 -11.69 -0.03
CA GLN A 30 5.84 -11.88 0.67
C GLN A 30 4.66 -11.44 -0.19
N LEU A 31 4.73 -10.25 -0.80
CA LEU A 31 3.67 -9.77 -1.69
C LEU A 31 3.44 -10.73 -2.86
N LYS A 32 4.51 -11.18 -3.53
CA LYS A 32 4.40 -12.05 -4.70
C LYS A 32 4.00 -13.49 -4.37
N PHE A 33 4.67 -14.12 -3.42
CA PHE A 33 4.55 -15.56 -3.18
C PHE A 33 3.57 -15.90 -2.07
N LYS A 34 3.57 -15.14 -0.97
CA LYS A 34 2.65 -15.40 0.15
C LYS A 34 1.24 -14.90 -0.15
N TYR A 35 1.13 -13.67 -0.64
CA TYR A 35 -0.19 -13.06 -0.89
C TYR A 35 -0.61 -13.12 -2.37
N THR A 36 0.25 -13.54 -3.29
CA THR A 36 -0.08 -13.56 -4.74
C THR A 36 -0.52 -12.19 -5.27
N TYR A 37 -0.04 -11.11 -4.66
CA TYR A 37 -0.36 -9.75 -5.06
C TYR A 37 0.55 -9.33 -6.21
N ASN A 38 -0.05 -8.97 -7.35
CA ASN A 38 0.67 -8.43 -8.49
C ASN A 38 0.62 -6.90 -8.51
N LEU A 39 1.74 -6.25 -8.16
CA LEU A 39 1.88 -4.79 -8.15
C LEU A 39 1.63 -4.13 -9.51
N LYS A 40 1.84 -4.86 -10.61
CA LYS A 40 1.71 -4.34 -11.98
C LYS A 40 0.32 -4.56 -12.58
N LYS A 41 -0.51 -5.41 -11.98
CA LYS A 41 -1.82 -5.75 -12.55
C LYS A 41 -2.82 -4.62 -12.25
N GLN A 42 -3.41 -4.06 -13.30
CA GLN A 42 -4.57 -3.17 -13.18
C GLN A 42 -5.78 -4.00 -12.72
N LYS A 43 -6.50 -3.51 -11.71
CA LYS A 43 -7.65 -4.20 -11.10
C LYS A 43 -8.98 -3.49 -11.37
N PHE A 44 -9.02 -2.60 -12.34
CA PHE A 44 -10.24 -1.90 -12.71
C PHE A 44 -10.48 -2.04 -14.20
N GLU A 45 -11.76 -2.05 -14.56
CA GLU A 45 -12.20 -1.93 -15.94
C GLU A 45 -12.76 -0.52 -16.14
N ILE A 46 -12.42 0.09 -17.26
CA ILE A 46 -13.04 1.34 -17.67
C ILE A 46 -14.41 0.99 -18.24
N LEU A 47 -15.46 1.63 -17.72
CA LEU A 47 -16.80 1.45 -18.25
C LEU A 47 -16.89 2.13 -19.63
N THR A 48 -17.42 1.38 -20.59
CA THR A 48 -17.68 1.77 -21.97
C THR A 48 -19.08 1.32 -22.35
N ASN A 49 -19.58 1.75 -23.51
CA ASN A 49 -20.89 1.30 -23.99
C ASN A 49 -20.98 -0.24 -24.16
N SER A 50 -19.85 -0.93 -24.33
CA SER A 50 -19.85 -2.39 -24.53
C SER A 50 -19.93 -3.19 -23.23
N ASN A 51 -19.56 -2.63 -22.08
CA ASN A 51 -19.57 -3.33 -20.79
C ASN A 51 -20.51 -2.72 -19.74
N ILE A 52 -21.16 -1.58 -20.02
CA ILE A 52 -22.00 -0.86 -19.04
C ILE A 52 -23.17 -1.70 -18.49
N ASN A 53 -23.62 -2.73 -19.23
CA ASN A 53 -24.69 -3.61 -18.78
C ASN A 53 -24.33 -4.39 -17.50
N CYS A 54 -23.04 -4.59 -17.20
CA CYS A 54 -22.61 -5.24 -15.96
C CYS A 54 -23.09 -4.50 -14.69
N LEU A 55 -23.40 -3.21 -14.81
CA LEU A 55 -23.97 -2.39 -13.74
C LEU A 55 -25.38 -2.82 -13.33
N LYS A 56 -26.14 -3.44 -14.24
CA LYS A 56 -27.49 -3.94 -13.97
C LYS A 56 -27.48 -5.38 -13.46
N GLU A 57 -26.46 -6.15 -13.82
CA GLU A 57 -26.37 -7.58 -13.54
C GLU A 57 -25.87 -7.88 -12.13
N ASN A 58 -25.15 -6.94 -11.50
CA ASN A 58 -24.50 -7.15 -10.21
C ASN A 58 -24.73 -5.95 -9.29
N PRO A 59 -24.74 -6.15 -7.96
CA PRO A 59 -24.72 -5.03 -7.01
C PRO A 59 -23.36 -4.34 -7.04
N HIS A 60 -23.37 -3.00 -6.94
CA HIS A 60 -22.16 -2.17 -6.98
C HIS A 60 -22.15 -1.20 -5.81
N LEU A 61 -20.94 -0.90 -5.32
CA LEU A 61 -20.69 0.23 -4.43
C LEU A 61 -20.15 1.40 -5.25
N VAL A 62 -20.56 2.62 -4.91
CA VAL A 62 -20.12 3.84 -5.59
C VAL A 62 -19.48 4.78 -4.58
N SER A 63 -18.35 5.35 -4.96
CA SER A 63 -17.63 6.36 -4.17
C SER A 63 -17.14 7.49 -5.06
N PHE A 64 -16.78 8.61 -4.44
CA PHE A 64 -16.10 9.69 -5.16
C PHE A 64 -14.74 9.22 -5.69
N ASN A 65 -14.42 9.62 -6.92
CA ASN A 65 -13.07 9.45 -7.44
C ASN A 65 -12.14 10.50 -6.83
N LEU A 66 -11.36 10.09 -5.83
CA LEU A 66 -10.46 10.98 -5.11
C LEU A 66 -9.20 11.28 -5.94
N LYS A 67 -8.83 12.56 -6.03
CA LYS A 67 -7.51 12.96 -6.54
C LYS A 67 -6.44 12.64 -5.51
N GLY A 68 -5.38 11.94 -5.89
CA GLY A 68 -4.28 11.61 -5.00
C GLY A 68 -3.32 10.60 -5.62
N HIS A 69 -2.52 9.97 -4.77
CA HIS A 69 -1.55 8.95 -5.16
C HIS A 69 -1.98 7.58 -4.65
N ASN A 70 -1.92 6.57 -5.53
CA ASN A 70 -2.23 5.20 -5.17
C ASN A 70 -1.08 4.60 -4.34
N PHE A 71 -1.42 4.15 -3.13
CA PHE A 71 -0.48 3.50 -2.23
C PHE A 71 -1.08 2.20 -1.70
N LEU A 72 -0.23 1.21 -1.51
CA LEU A 72 -0.52 0.11 -0.60
C LEU A 72 0.02 0.45 0.78
N LEU A 73 -0.74 0.08 1.80
CA LEU A 73 -0.26 0.03 3.17
C LEU A 73 -0.11 -1.43 3.58
N PHE A 74 1.15 -1.86 3.73
CA PHE A 74 1.49 -3.22 4.11
C PHE A 74 2.02 -3.28 5.55
N LEU A 75 1.34 -4.05 6.38
CA LEU A 75 1.70 -4.32 7.77
C LEU A 75 2.24 -5.74 7.84
N THR A 76 3.50 -5.89 8.23
CA THR A 76 4.15 -7.21 8.28
C THR A 76 5.19 -7.28 9.38
N THR A 77 5.62 -8.50 9.69
CA THR A 77 6.72 -8.79 10.60
C THR A 77 7.83 -9.51 9.84
N ILE A 78 9.03 -8.95 9.89
CA ILE A 78 10.23 -9.54 9.27
C ILE A 78 11.28 -9.70 10.37
N LYS A 79 11.71 -10.94 10.62
CA LYS A 79 12.69 -11.29 11.66
C LYS A 79 12.33 -10.70 13.04
N GLY A 80 11.06 -10.84 13.44
CA GLY A 80 10.53 -10.35 14.71
C GLY A 80 10.28 -8.84 14.78
N LYS A 81 10.67 -8.06 13.76
CA LYS A 81 10.43 -6.62 13.71
C LYS A 81 9.18 -6.29 12.91
N LYS A 82 8.31 -5.45 13.48
CA LYS A 82 7.09 -4.93 12.85
C LYS A 82 7.41 -3.81 11.87
N TYR A 83 6.83 -3.88 10.69
CA TYR A 83 6.98 -2.89 9.63
C TYR A 83 5.61 -2.36 9.21
N CYS A 84 5.54 -1.04 9.06
CA CYS A 84 4.43 -0.33 8.45
C CYS A 84 4.95 0.36 7.20
N LEU A 85 4.48 -0.10 6.04
CA LEU A 85 5.10 0.15 4.75
C LEU A 85 4.09 0.80 3.81
N PHE A 86 4.35 2.03 3.40
CA PHE A 86 3.64 2.64 2.28
C PHE A 86 4.38 2.36 0.98
N ILE A 87 3.75 1.65 0.06
CA ILE A 87 4.31 1.23 -1.22
C ILE A 87 3.60 2.00 -2.32
N GLU A 88 4.31 2.88 -3.02
CA GLU A 88 3.74 3.68 -4.08
C GLU A 88 3.47 2.82 -5.32
N LYS A 89 2.21 2.81 -5.79
CA LYS A 89 1.82 2.10 -7.01
C LYS A 89 2.03 3.02 -8.20
N LYS A 90 3.17 2.87 -8.87
CA LYS A 90 3.50 3.55 -10.14
C LYS A 90 3.63 2.53 -11.27
N ASN A 91 3.33 2.95 -12.49
CA ASN A 91 3.43 2.13 -13.70
C ASN A 91 4.89 1.87 -14.15
N ASN A 92 5.87 2.18 -13.30
CA ASN A 92 7.29 2.13 -13.62
C ASN A 92 7.98 1.11 -12.71
N ASP A 93 9.10 0.54 -13.14
CA ASP A 93 9.83 -0.48 -12.35
C ASP A 93 10.41 0.03 -11.02
N ASN A 94 10.38 1.35 -10.79
CA ASN A 94 10.84 2.00 -9.58
C ASN A 94 9.74 2.06 -8.50
N ILE A 95 9.51 0.94 -7.81
CA ILE A 95 8.64 0.89 -6.64
C ILE A 95 9.31 1.66 -5.49
N LYS A 96 8.62 2.67 -4.96
CA LYS A 96 9.06 3.40 -3.76
C LYS A 96 8.37 2.86 -2.53
N ILE A 97 9.16 2.51 -1.51
CA ILE A 97 8.65 2.00 -0.23
C ILE A 97 9.11 2.94 0.89
N TYR A 98 8.14 3.38 1.69
CA TYR A 98 8.36 4.23 2.86
C TYR A 98 8.04 3.43 4.12
N SER A 99 9.06 3.14 4.93
CA SER A 99 8.85 2.56 6.25
C SER A 99 8.54 3.67 7.24
N VAL A 100 7.33 3.66 7.79
CA VAL A 100 6.83 4.69 8.70
C VAL A 100 6.48 4.09 10.06
N LYS A 101 6.39 4.95 11.08
CA LYS A 101 6.11 4.53 12.46
C LYS A 101 4.67 4.89 12.88
N PHE A 102 3.70 4.23 12.26
CA PHE A 102 2.33 4.21 12.78
C PHE A 102 2.14 3.04 13.75
N ARG A 103 1.23 3.19 14.71
CA ARG A 103 0.83 2.14 15.65
C ARG A 103 -0.48 1.54 15.19
N PHE A 104 -0.46 0.26 14.88
CA PHE A 104 -1.64 -0.55 14.58
C PHE A 104 -1.75 -1.67 15.61
N ASP A 105 -2.89 -2.35 15.61
CA ASP A 105 -3.04 -3.59 16.37
C ASP A 105 -1.94 -4.59 15.98
N ILE A 106 -1.47 -5.37 16.96
CA ILE A 106 -0.38 -6.32 16.76
C ILE A 106 -0.73 -7.38 15.72
N ASP A 107 -1.99 -7.82 15.68
CA ASP A 107 -2.43 -8.88 14.79
C ASP A 107 -2.35 -8.46 13.32
N LEU A 108 -2.55 -7.18 13.03
CA LEU A 108 -2.45 -6.66 11.67
C LEU A 108 -1.03 -6.83 11.09
N TYR A 109 0.01 -6.88 11.92
CA TYR A 109 1.39 -7.13 11.49
C TYR A 109 1.70 -8.60 11.17
N LYS A 110 0.73 -9.53 11.32
CA LYS A 110 0.84 -10.91 10.81
C LYS A 110 0.76 -10.97 9.28
N GLY A 111 0.32 -9.88 8.66
CA GLY A 111 0.23 -9.76 7.21
C GLY A 111 -1.09 -9.12 6.79
N THR A 112 -1.14 -7.79 6.78
CA THR A 112 -2.32 -7.07 6.31
C THR A 112 -1.94 -6.10 5.21
N LEU A 113 -2.67 -6.13 4.10
CA LEU A 113 -2.41 -5.31 2.91
C LEU A 113 -3.66 -4.53 2.54
N PHE A 114 -3.60 -3.22 2.76
CA PHE A 114 -4.62 -2.27 2.33
C PHE A 114 -4.25 -1.66 0.98
N GLU A 115 -5.25 -1.40 0.14
CA GLU A 115 -5.13 -0.57 -1.06
C GLU A 115 -5.93 0.73 -0.85
N GLY A 116 -5.34 1.85 -1.27
CA GLY A 116 -5.93 3.15 -0.96
C GLY A 116 -5.27 4.33 -1.66
N ILE A 117 -5.86 5.50 -1.42
CA ILE A 117 -5.44 6.77 -2.01
C ILE A 117 -4.91 7.69 -0.92
N LEU A 118 -3.67 8.14 -1.09
CA LEU A 118 -3.06 9.18 -0.27
C LEU A 118 -3.33 10.55 -0.89
N THR A 119 -3.95 11.45 -0.15
CA THR A 119 -4.30 12.79 -0.60
C THR A 119 -4.12 13.84 0.50
N VAL A 120 -4.28 15.11 0.14
CA VAL A 120 -4.22 16.25 1.06
C VAL A 120 -5.57 16.97 1.02
N ASN A 121 -6.14 17.24 2.18
CA ASN A 121 -7.38 18.00 2.26
C ASN A 121 -7.15 19.52 2.14
N SER A 122 -8.22 20.31 2.12
CA SER A 122 -8.16 21.78 2.04
C SER A 122 -7.43 22.44 3.22
N LYS A 123 -7.26 21.74 4.35
CA LYS A 123 -6.54 22.18 5.54
C LYS A 123 -5.07 21.73 5.56
N GLN A 124 -4.53 21.26 4.43
CA GLN A 124 -3.16 20.77 4.31
C GLN A 124 -2.85 19.55 5.20
N CYS A 125 -3.87 18.75 5.55
CA CYS A 125 -3.67 17.50 6.28
C CYS A 125 -3.61 16.33 5.30
N TRP A 126 -2.60 15.48 5.45
CA TRP A 126 -2.51 14.22 4.71
C TRP A 126 -3.52 13.20 5.22
N ILE A 127 -4.23 12.56 4.30
CA ILE A 127 -5.24 11.54 4.57
C ILE A 127 -4.96 10.34 3.66
N TYR A 128 -4.96 9.16 4.24
CA TYR A 128 -4.94 7.91 3.49
C TYR A 128 -6.34 7.28 3.55
N PHE A 129 -7.04 7.27 2.42
CA PHE A 129 -8.34 6.63 2.25
C PHE A 129 -8.12 5.17 1.86
N ILE A 130 -8.54 4.25 2.72
CA ILE A 130 -8.52 2.81 2.43
C ILE A 130 -9.74 2.52 1.57
N ASN A 131 -9.51 1.97 0.39
CA ASN A 131 -10.57 1.59 -0.55
C ASN A 131 -10.86 0.09 -0.50
N ASP A 132 -9.83 -0.72 -0.24
CA ASP A 132 -9.95 -2.18 -0.27
C ASP A 132 -8.92 -2.83 0.67
N ILE A 133 -9.20 -4.06 1.09
CA ILE A 133 -8.33 -4.91 1.90
C ILE A 133 -8.08 -6.21 1.13
N PHE A 134 -6.84 -6.44 0.74
CA PHE A 134 -6.49 -7.61 -0.05
C PHE A 134 -6.11 -8.83 0.80
N CYS A 135 -5.47 -8.59 1.94
CA CYS A 135 -5.23 -9.62 2.95
C CYS A 135 -5.31 -9.00 4.34
N MET A 136 -5.76 -9.79 5.31
CA MET A 136 -5.90 -9.38 6.70
C MET A 136 -5.34 -10.47 7.61
N ASN A 137 -4.45 -10.09 8.53
CA ASN A 137 -3.84 -10.98 9.52
C ASN A 137 -3.14 -12.24 8.97
N GLY A 138 -2.74 -12.23 7.70
CA GLY A 138 -2.08 -13.34 7.02
C GLY A 138 -2.97 -14.07 6.00
N ASP A 139 -4.27 -13.85 6.03
CA ASP A 139 -5.25 -14.53 5.19
C ASP A 139 -5.75 -13.63 4.06
N LYS A 140 -6.07 -14.21 2.91
CA LYS A 140 -6.76 -13.48 1.83
C LYS A 140 -8.20 -13.24 2.23
N VAL A 141 -8.70 -12.04 1.93
CA VAL A 141 -10.10 -11.66 2.11
C VAL A 141 -10.87 -11.99 0.84
#